data_AF-A0A853A1L4-F1
#
_entry.id   AF-A0A853A1L4-F1
#
_cell.length_a   1.000
_cell.length_b   1.000
_cell.length_c   1.000
_cell.angle_alpha   90.00
_cell.angle_beta   90.00
_cell.angle_gamma   90.00
#
_symmetry.space_group_name_H-M   'P 1'
#
loop_
_entity.id
_entity.type
_entity.pdbx_description
1 polymer ?
#
loop_
_entity_poly.entity_id
_entity_poly.type
_entity_poly.pdbx_seq_one_letter_code
_entity_poly.pdbx_strand_id
1 'polypeptide(L)'
;MSRGNTGAAVAAAASALLVAVTLSGCGLLGRDAEGVPGGGGGPAVTSASPSPSAGAATGTAPAPTPSAAPTGDSTATPAPTPTAEVPPLAGRTVVIDPGHNPGNAAHPAEIAEQVDVGTGHKECDTVGAEDAAGNPEYAFTLDLARLVREELRERGADVVLTHDGDRPWGPCVDERARIGNEAGADAAVSLHADGGPATGRGFHVIAPGPVDAGTADNQKVVAPSRELAERLREAFGAATGMPVADYLAGGSGLDVRSDLGGLNLSQVPKVFLECGNMRNAEDAAALADPKWRRRAAAGVADALTAFLTTDRPGS
;
A
#
# COMPACT_ATOMS: atom_id res chain seq x y z
N MET A 1 2.99 -26.17 -66.89
CA MET A 1 2.05 -25.06 -67.18
C MET A 1 0.86 -25.24 -66.23
N SER A 2 0.81 -24.48 -65.11
CA SER A 2 -0.22 -23.45 -64.81
C SER A 2 -1.66 -24.03 -64.83
N ARG A 3 -2.54 -23.99 -63.83
CA ARG A 3 -2.87 -23.17 -62.63
C ARG A 3 -3.81 -24.06 -61.78
N GLY A 4 -4.15 -23.84 -60.51
CA GLY A 4 -3.92 -22.79 -59.54
C GLY A 4 -4.47 -23.27 -58.18
N ASN A 5 -3.99 -22.69 -57.09
CA ASN A 5 -4.54 -22.94 -55.76
C ASN A 5 -5.00 -21.59 -55.19
N THR A 6 -6.29 -21.47 -54.96
CA THR A 6 -6.95 -20.30 -54.40
C THR A 6 -6.62 -20.16 -52.92
N GLY A 7 -6.03 -19.04 -52.53
CA GLY A 7 -5.81 -18.68 -51.14
C GLY A 7 -7.12 -18.26 -50.46
N ALA A 8 -7.33 -18.73 -49.24
CA ALA A 8 -8.28 -18.17 -48.29
C ALA A 8 -7.48 -17.52 -47.15
N ALA A 9 -7.45 -16.19 -47.15
CA ALA A 9 -6.95 -15.40 -46.04
C ALA A 9 -8.05 -15.28 -44.99
N VAL A 10 -7.80 -15.75 -43.77
CA VAL A 10 -8.67 -15.51 -42.61
C VAL A 10 -8.26 -14.17 -42.00
N ALA A 11 -9.10 -13.15 -42.21
CA ALA A 11 -8.97 -11.86 -41.54
C ALA A 11 -9.50 -11.99 -40.10
N ALA A 12 -8.61 -11.86 -39.11
CA ALA A 12 -9.00 -11.70 -37.72
C ALA A 12 -9.39 -10.23 -37.50
N ALA A 13 -10.69 -9.98 -37.27
CA ALA A 13 -11.20 -8.68 -36.86
C ALA A 13 -10.91 -8.49 -35.36
N ALA A 14 -10.01 -7.57 -35.03
CA ALA A 14 -9.82 -7.09 -33.66
C ALA A 14 -10.88 -6.00 -33.38
N SER A 15 -11.89 -6.35 -32.59
CA SER A 15 -12.87 -5.40 -32.08
C SER A 15 -12.24 -4.61 -30.92
N ALA A 16 -11.79 -3.39 -31.20
CA ALA A 16 -11.44 -2.41 -30.17
C ALA A 16 -12.74 -1.88 -29.53
N LEU A 17 -13.02 -2.32 -28.30
CA LEU A 17 -14.12 -1.78 -27.50
C LEU A 17 -13.64 -0.47 -26.86
N LEU A 18 -13.96 0.65 -27.50
CA LEU A 18 -13.76 2.00 -26.95
C LEU A 18 -14.79 2.19 -25.81
N VAL A 19 -14.34 2.18 -24.55
CA VAL A 19 -15.17 2.63 -23.43
C VAL A 19 -15.08 4.16 -23.37
N ALA A 20 -16.10 4.83 -23.88
CA ALA A 20 -16.25 6.28 -23.77
C ALA A 20 -16.72 6.63 -22.34
N VAL A 21 -15.89 7.33 -21.58
CA VAL A 21 -16.29 7.96 -20.31
C VAL A 21 -17.05 9.24 -20.65
N THR A 22 -18.35 9.27 -20.35
CA THR A 22 -19.21 10.44 -20.53
C THR A 22 -19.03 11.42 -19.37
N LEU A 23 -18.43 12.58 -19.63
CA LEU A 23 -18.53 13.74 -18.74
C LEU A 23 -19.97 14.28 -18.79
N SER A 24 -20.72 14.09 -17.71
CA SER A 24 -22.00 14.77 -17.51
C SER A 24 -21.76 16.01 -16.65
N GLY A 25 -21.67 17.17 -17.29
CA GLY A 25 -21.62 18.47 -16.63
C GLY A 25 -22.99 18.82 -16.05
N CYS A 26 -23.02 19.22 -14.77
CA CYS A 26 -24.18 19.85 -14.16
C CYS A 26 -23.92 21.36 -14.05
N GLY A 27 -24.80 22.13 -14.69
CA GLY A 27 -24.72 23.58 -14.79
C GLY A 27 -25.07 24.31 -13.49
N LEU A 28 -24.37 25.44 -13.30
CA LEU A 28 -24.72 26.51 -12.37
C LEU A 28 -25.89 27.36 -12.92
N LEU A 29 -26.87 27.69 -12.06
CA LEU A 29 -27.75 28.85 -12.21
C LEU A 29 -28.16 29.45 -10.84
N GLY A 30 -27.97 30.77 -10.70
CA GLY A 30 -28.64 31.76 -9.79
C GLY A 30 -28.22 31.76 -8.31
N ARG A 31 -27.66 32.79 -7.64
CA ARG A 31 -27.93 34.26 -7.54
C ARG A 31 -29.37 34.58 -7.11
N ASP A 32 -29.75 35.44 -6.16
CA ASP A 32 -29.19 36.39 -5.17
C ASP A 32 -30.25 36.41 -4.00
N ALA A 33 -30.10 36.91 -2.76
CA ALA A 33 -29.93 38.31 -2.34
C ALA A 33 -30.12 38.44 -0.80
N GLU A 34 -29.38 39.38 -0.18
CA GLU A 34 -29.72 40.33 0.93
C GLU A 34 -30.41 39.82 2.23
N GLY A 35 -30.11 40.21 3.48
CA GLY A 35 -29.26 41.23 4.09
C GLY A 35 -29.85 41.74 5.43
N VAL A 36 -29.03 41.79 6.50
CA VAL A 36 -29.03 42.77 7.64
C VAL A 36 -30.07 42.58 8.80
N PRO A 37 -29.89 43.05 10.08
CA PRO A 37 -28.79 42.91 11.07
C PRO A 37 -29.25 42.54 12.53
N GLY A 38 -28.30 42.36 13.46
CA GLY A 38 -28.27 43.13 14.74
C GLY A 38 -28.62 42.46 16.09
N GLY A 39 -27.66 42.58 17.03
CA GLY A 39 -27.84 42.60 18.51
C GLY A 39 -28.01 41.23 19.18
N GLY A 40 -27.35 40.83 20.27
CA GLY A 40 -26.68 41.54 21.35
C GLY A 40 -27.04 40.82 22.66
N GLY A 41 -26.06 40.49 23.50
CA GLY A 41 -26.32 40.06 24.89
C GLY A 41 -25.58 38.79 25.34
N GLY A 42 -24.49 38.97 26.10
CA GLY A 42 -24.03 37.97 27.07
C GLY A 42 -25.02 37.85 28.24
N PRO A 43 -24.78 36.94 29.21
CA PRO A 43 -23.70 37.20 30.17
C PRO A 43 -22.86 35.97 30.56
N ALA A 44 -21.76 36.30 31.24
CA ALA A 44 -20.78 35.44 31.86
C ALA A 44 -21.29 34.71 33.11
N VAL A 45 -20.72 33.53 33.38
CA VAL A 45 -20.39 32.88 34.68
C VAL A 45 -19.74 31.53 34.32
N THR A 46 -18.71 30.94 34.93
CA THR A 46 -17.91 31.19 36.14
C THR A 46 -16.66 30.31 36.05
N SER A 47 -15.58 30.80 36.64
CA SER A 47 -14.31 30.11 36.92
C SER A 47 -14.46 28.79 37.68
N ALA A 48 -13.55 27.83 37.43
CA ALA A 48 -12.69 27.22 38.46
C ALA A 48 -11.71 26.19 37.87
N SER A 49 -10.41 26.50 37.95
CA SER A 49 -9.35 25.49 38.06
C SER A 49 -9.18 25.09 39.52
N PRO A 50 -8.59 23.90 39.78
CA PRO A 50 -7.61 23.81 40.86
C PRO A 50 -6.28 23.20 40.42
N SER A 51 -5.22 23.77 40.98
CA SER A 51 -3.82 23.35 40.93
C SER A 51 -3.56 22.06 41.75
N PRO A 52 -2.37 21.43 41.60
CA PRO A 52 -2.02 20.18 42.25
C PRO A 52 -1.55 20.40 43.70
N SER A 53 -1.92 19.50 44.61
CA SER A 53 -1.39 19.49 45.98
C SER A 53 -0.28 18.46 46.11
N ALA A 54 0.93 18.94 46.42
CA ALA A 54 2.02 18.15 46.94
C ALA A 54 1.68 17.61 48.33
N GLY A 55 2.03 16.35 48.60
CA GLY A 55 1.96 15.72 49.91
C GLY A 55 3.26 14.99 50.20
N ALA A 56 4.14 15.64 50.97
CA ALA A 56 5.29 15.02 51.60
C ALA A 56 4.82 14.23 52.83
N ALA A 57 5.25 12.98 52.96
CA ALA A 57 5.12 12.22 54.19
C ALA A 57 6.46 11.53 54.51
N THR A 58 7.15 12.10 55.49
CA THR A 58 8.27 11.53 56.24
C THR A 58 7.75 10.40 57.14
N GLY A 59 8.40 9.23 57.09
CA GLY A 59 8.07 8.07 57.92
C GLY A 59 9.27 7.18 58.23
N THR A 60 9.92 7.51 59.34
CA THR A 60 10.84 6.78 60.23
C THR A 60 11.11 5.29 59.99
N ALA A 61 12.40 4.94 59.94
CA ALA A 61 12.95 3.58 59.99
C ALA A 61 12.96 2.96 61.40
N PRO A 62 12.88 1.62 61.53
CA PRO A 62 13.42 0.89 62.67
C PRO A 62 14.73 0.14 62.32
N ALA A 63 15.63 0.11 63.29
CA ALA A 63 16.94 -0.55 63.28
C ALA A 63 16.85 -2.09 63.51
N PRO A 64 17.94 -2.86 63.27
CA PRO A 64 17.91 -4.31 63.03
C PRO A 64 18.21 -5.16 64.28
N THR A 65 17.91 -6.46 64.22
CA THR A 65 18.42 -7.51 65.15
C THR A 65 18.30 -8.91 64.49
N PRO A 66 19.03 -9.96 64.93
CA PRO A 66 20.06 -10.59 64.10
C PRO A 66 19.81 -12.07 63.72
N SER A 67 20.59 -12.50 62.73
CA SER A 67 21.21 -13.82 62.55
C SER A 67 20.31 -15.08 62.50
N ALA A 68 20.19 -15.62 61.28
CA ALA A 68 20.26 -17.06 61.06
C ALA A 68 20.99 -17.33 59.72
N ALA A 69 22.17 -17.94 59.81
CA ALA A 69 22.83 -18.53 58.66
C ALA A 69 22.12 -19.84 58.28
N PRO A 70 22.05 -20.15 56.98
CA PRO A 70 22.37 -21.50 56.56
C PRO A 70 23.51 -21.47 55.55
N THR A 71 24.45 -22.35 55.83
CA THR A 71 25.39 -22.97 54.90
C THR A 71 24.70 -23.39 53.61
N GLY A 72 25.28 -22.99 52.48
CA GLY A 72 24.87 -23.44 51.16
C GLY A 72 25.71 -22.76 50.10
N ASP A 73 26.92 -23.26 49.90
CA ASP A 73 27.74 -22.88 48.74
C ASP A 73 27.13 -23.55 47.50
N SER A 74 26.00 -22.99 47.05
CA SER A 74 25.42 -23.31 45.75
C SER A 74 26.07 -22.39 44.74
N THR A 75 27.03 -22.94 44.00
CA THR A 75 27.48 -22.39 42.71
C THR A 75 26.28 -22.32 41.77
N ALA A 76 25.55 -21.21 41.82
CA ALA A 76 24.52 -20.90 40.85
C ALA A 76 25.22 -20.64 39.52
N THR A 77 25.08 -21.58 38.59
CA THR A 77 25.43 -21.38 37.18
C THR A 77 24.68 -20.13 36.69
N PRO A 78 25.36 -19.11 36.13
CA PRO A 78 24.67 -17.96 35.59
C PRO A 78 23.71 -18.43 34.51
N ALA A 79 22.43 -18.04 34.63
CA ALA A 79 21.46 -18.27 33.58
C ALA A 79 21.99 -17.66 32.26
N PRO A 80 21.83 -18.34 31.12
CA PRO A 80 22.20 -17.75 29.83
C PRO A 80 21.46 -16.41 29.71
N THR A 81 22.22 -15.34 29.49
CA THR A 81 21.63 -14.05 29.16
C THR A 81 20.80 -14.25 27.90
N PRO A 82 19.52 -13.83 27.85
CA PRO A 82 18.75 -13.94 26.62
C PRO A 82 19.47 -13.13 25.55
N THR A 83 20.04 -13.83 24.56
CA THR A 83 20.51 -13.18 23.33
C THR A 83 19.29 -12.52 22.72
N ALA A 84 19.30 -11.19 22.61
CA ALA A 84 18.24 -10.48 21.93
C ALA A 84 18.09 -11.08 20.52
N GLU A 85 16.91 -11.63 20.23
CA GLU A 85 16.62 -12.22 18.93
C GLU A 85 16.68 -11.12 17.87
N VAL A 86 17.50 -11.32 16.84
CA VAL A 86 17.61 -10.37 15.73
C VAL A 86 16.26 -10.37 15.00
N PRO A 87 15.60 -9.21 14.83
CA PRO A 87 14.33 -9.14 14.11
C PRO A 87 14.45 -9.76 12.71
N PRO A 88 13.41 -10.44 12.20
CA PRO A 88 13.50 -11.23 10.97
C PRO A 88 13.84 -10.40 9.73
N LEU A 89 13.55 -9.10 9.73
CA LEU A 89 13.85 -8.19 8.63
C LEU A 89 15.02 -7.23 8.92
N ALA A 90 15.80 -7.47 9.97
CA ALA A 90 16.95 -6.63 10.29
C ALA A 90 17.90 -6.49 9.09
N GLY A 91 18.17 -5.25 8.69
CA GLY A 91 19.03 -4.91 7.55
C GLY A 91 18.37 -5.06 6.17
N ARG A 92 17.06 -5.34 6.11
CA ARG A 92 16.28 -5.32 4.87
C ARG A 92 15.67 -3.96 4.64
N THR A 93 15.71 -3.48 3.40
CA THR A 93 15.01 -2.27 2.97
C THR A 93 13.79 -2.66 2.13
N VAL A 94 12.60 -2.16 2.50
CA VAL A 94 11.36 -2.39 1.77
C VAL A 94 10.74 -1.06 1.35
N VAL A 95 10.29 -0.98 0.10
CA VAL A 95 9.57 0.19 -0.41
C VAL A 95 8.08 -0.12 -0.47
N ILE A 96 7.28 0.75 0.12
CA ILE A 96 5.82 0.69 0.05
C ILE A 96 5.32 1.91 -0.73
N ASP A 97 4.59 1.65 -1.80
CA ASP A 97 4.11 2.65 -2.75
C ASP A 97 2.59 2.81 -2.59
N PRO A 98 2.09 3.74 -1.76
CA PRO A 98 0.67 4.03 -1.71
C PRO A 98 0.22 4.59 -3.07
N GLY A 99 -0.68 3.91 -3.78
CA GLY A 99 -1.17 4.35 -5.08
C GLY A 99 -1.85 5.72 -5.02
N HIS A 100 -1.66 6.54 -6.06
CA HIS A 100 -2.23 7.88 -6.23
C HIS A 100 -1.80 8.88 -5.15
N ASN A 101 -2.28 10.13 -5.20
CA ASN A 101 -1.92 11.16 -4.21
C ASN A 101 -3.10 12.00 -3.73
N PRO A 102 -3.07 12.43 -2.45
CA PRO A 102 -3.89 13.55 -1.99
C PRO A 102 -3.55 14.80 -2.81
N GLY A 103 -4.52 15.33 -3.55
CA GLY A 103 -4.37 16.57 -4.33
C GLY A 103 -4.32 16.40 -5.84
N ASN A 104 -4.13 15.19 -6.38
CA ASN A 104 -4.11 14.95 -7.83
C ASN A 104 -5.34 15.56 -8.55
N ALA A 105 -6.53 15.45 -7.95
CA ALA A 105 -7.77 16.01 -8.53
C ALA A 105 -7.74 17.55 -8.71
N ALA A 106 -6.91 18.27 -7.95
CA ALA A 106 -6.71 19.71 -8.08
C ALA A 106 -5.56 20.09 -9.03
N HIS A 107 -4.78 19.10 -9.52
CA HIS A 107 -3.60 19.27 -10.36
C HIS A 107 -3.68 18.47 -11.67
N PRO A 108 -4.77 18.62 -12.46
CA PRO A 108 -5.00 17.80 -13.65
C PRO A 108 -3.97 18.03 -14.76
N ALA A 109 -3.35 19.21 -14.83
CA ALA A 109 -2.35 19.50 -15.85
C ALA A 109 -1.04 18.77 -15.56
N GLU A 110 -0.63 18.79 -14.28
CA GLU A 110 0.62 18.19 -13.83
C GLU A 110 0.57 16.67 -13.87
N ILE A 111 -0.53 16.04 -13.41
CA ILE A 111 -0.65 14.58 -13.45
C ILE A 111 -0.84 14.04 -14.88
N ALA A 112 -1.28 14.88 -15.84
CA ALA A 112 -1.44 14.50 -17.24
C ALA A 112 -0.14 14.59 -18.06
N GLU A 113 0.94 15.15 -17.50
CA GLU A 113 2.24 15.18 -18.16
C GLU A 113 2.68 13.77 -18.53
N GLN A 114 3.22 13.60 -19.73
CA GLN A 114 3.61 12.29 -20.24
C GLN A 114 5.01 11.92 -19.74
N VAL A 115 5.12 10.78 -19.06
CA VAL A 115 6.38 10.22 -18.56
C VAL A 115 6.73 8.93 -19.31
N ASP A 116 8.02 8.66 -19.48
CA ASP A 116 8.52 7.41 -20.07
C ASP A 116 8.25 6.27 -19.10
N VAL A 117 7.55 5.22 -19.56
CA VAL A 117 7.23 4.01 -18.79
C VAL A 117 8.01 2.78 -19.26
N GLY A 118 9.12 3.01 -19.97
CA GLY A 118 10.03 2.00 -20.52
C GLY A 118 9.54 1.42 -21.85
N THR A 119 8.25 1.14 -21.95
CA THR A 119 7.61 0.57 -23.16
C THR A 119 6.85 1.60 -23.99
N GLY A 120 6.86 2.87 -23.59
CA GLY A 120 6.07 3.94 -24.18
C GLY A 120 5.98 5.14 -23.24
N HIS A 121 4.93 5.94 -23.39
CA HIS A 121 4.62 7.03 -22.45
C HIS A 121 3.23 6.83 -21.85
N LYS A 122 3.05 7.29 -20.62
CA LYS A 122 1.75 7.38 -19.92
C LYS A 122 1.69 8.68 -19.12
N GLU A 123 0.49 9.03 -18.68
CA GLU A 123 0.28 10.10 -17.70
C GLU A 123 1.15 9.87 -16.46
N CYS A 124 1.69 10.97 -15.93
CA CYS A 124 2.49 11.01 -14.72
C CYS A 124 1.79 10.29 -13.56
N ASP A 125 0.53 10.61 -13.30
CA ASP A 125 -0.29 9.92 -12.30
C ASP A 125 -1.78 10.06 -12.63
N THR A 126 -2.64 9.42 -11.84
CA THR A 126 -4.10 9.53 -11.95
C THR A 126 -4.71 9.81 -10.57
N VAL A 127 -6.00 10.16 -10.56
CA VAL A 127 -6.73 10.43 -9.29
C VAL A 127 -7.09 9.17 -8.51
N GLY A 128 -7.04 7.99 -9.14
CA GLY A 128 -7.48 6.72 -8.57
C GLY A 128 -8.99 6.51 -8.62
N ALA A 129 -9.43 5.34 -8.16
CA ALA A 129 -10.82 4.97 -8.01
C ALA A 129 -11.51 5.71 -6.83
N GLU A 130 -12.81 5.52 -6.71
CA GLU A 130 -13.63 6.04 -5.62
C GLU A 130 -14.78 5.05 -5.35
N ASP A 131 -15.20 4.88 -4.11
CA ASP A 131 -16.39 4.08 -3.81
C ASP A 131 -17.69 4.87 -4.01
N ALA A 132 -18.84 4.23 -3.80
CA ALA A 132 -20.15 4.89 -3.95
C ALA A 132 -20.45 5.94 -2.86
N ALA A 133 -19.69 5.96 -1.76
CA ALA A 133 -19.82 6.92 -0.67
C ALA A 133 -18.88 8.13 -0.83
N GLY A 134 -18.06 8.16 -1.88
CA GLY A 134 -17.09 9.23 -2.13
C GLY A 134 -15.76 9.04 -1.41
N ASN A 135 -15.44 7.83 -0.92
CA ASN A 135 -14.13 7.57 -0.35
C ASN A 135 -13.13 7.31 -1.50
N PRO A 136 -12.08 8.15 -1.64
CA PRO A 136 -11.13 8.02 -2.73
C PRO A 136 -10.09 6.93 -2.44
N GLU A 137 -9.60 6.28 -3.50
CA GLU A 137 -8.58 5.22 -3.41
C GLU A 137 -7.32 5.69 -2.67
N TYR A 138 -6.81 6.89 -2.99
CA TYR A 138 -5.57 7.41 -2.38
C TYR A 138 -5.65 7.48 -0.83
N ALA A 139 -6.84 7.68 -0.27
CA ALA A 139 -7.02 7.76 1.18
C ALA A 139 -6.91 6.37 1.80
N PHE A 140 -7.46 5.36 1.14
CA PHE A 140 -7.33 3.96 1.52
C PHE A 140 -5.88 3.48 1.40
N THR A 141 -5.22 3.71 0.26
CA THR A 141 -3.86 3.23 0.01
C THR A 141 -2.84 3.88 0.94
N LEU A 142 -2.98 5.18 1.23
CA LEU A 142 -2.11 5.89 2.17
C LEU A 142 -2.27 5.39 3.62
N ASP A 143 -3.51 5.13 4.06
CA ASP A 143 -3.76 4.55 5.39
C ASP A 143 -3.16 3.14 5.50
N LEU A 144 -3.38 2.29 4.48
CA LEU A 144 -2.83 0.94 4.45
C LEU A 144 -1.30 0.95 4.41
N ALA A 145 -0.68 1.82 3.60
CA ALA A 145 0.79 1.93 3.51
C ALA A 145 1.43 2.30 4.85
N ARG A 146 0.78 3.18 5.63
CA ARG A 146 1.24 3.55 6.98
C ARG A 146 1.17 2.36 7.94
N LEU A 147 0.08 1.59 7.91
CA LEU A 147 -0.07 0.38 8.71
C LEU A 147 0.96 -0.70 8.32
N VAL A 148 1.19 -0.91 7.01
CA VAL A 148 2.22 -1.84 6.52
C VAL A 148 3.62 -1.41 6.97
N ARG A 149 3.91 -0.10 6.94
CA ARG A 149 5.16 0.45 7.45
C ARG A 149 5.36 0.18 8.94
N GLU A 150 4.30 0.31 9.75
CA GLU A 150 4.36 -0.02 11.18
C GLU A 150 4.71 -1.50 11.39
N GLU A 151 3.97 -2.41 10.75
CA GLU A 151 4.20 -3.87 10.82
C GLU A 151 5.63 -4.27 10.39
N LEU A 152 6.14 -3.70 9.30
CA LEU A 152 7.48 -4.01 8.80
C LEU A 152 8.60 -3.46 9.69
N ARG A 153 8.41 -2.26 10.26
CA ARG A 153 9.38 -1.67 11.21
C ARG A 153 9.44 -2.45 12.51
N GLU A 154 8.30 -2.94 13.01
CA GLU A 154 8.26 -3.83 14.18
C GLU A 154 9.06 -5.12 13.93
N ARG A 155 9.13 -5.57 12.67
CA ARG A 155 9.92 -6.74 12.23
C ARG A 155 11.37 -6.40 11.89
N GLY A 156 11.78 -5.14 12.02
CA GLY A 156 13.16 -4.66 11.87
C GLY A 156 13.56 -4.19 10.47
N ALA A 157 12.62 -4.03 9.53
CA ALA A 157 12.92 -3.50 8.20
C ALA A 157 13.13 -1.98 8.24
N ASP A 158 14.03 -1.49 7.40
CA ASP A 158 14.03 -0.11 6.95
C ASP A 158 12.92 0.06 5.90
N VAL A 159 12.02 1.01 6.11
CA VAL A 159 10.84 1.19 5.24
C VAL A 159 10.83 2.58 4.63
N VAL A 160 10.80 2.62 3.28
CA VAL A 160 10.69 3.82 2.46
C VAL A 160 9.27 3.89 1.89
N LEU A 161 8.59 5.02 2.04
CA LEU A 161 7.36 5.30 1.29
C LEU A 161 7.70 6.13 0.06
N THR A 162 7.04 5.87 -1.07
CA THR A 162 7.20 6.73 -2.27
C THR A 162 6.66 8.14 -2.05
N HIS A 163 5.67 8.30 -1.17
CA HIS A 163 5.24 9.57 -0.56
C HIS A 163 4.47 9.30 0.74
N ASP A 164 4.26 10.32 1.57
CA ASP A 164 3.44 10.23 2.80
C ASP A 164 2.29 11.27 2.81
N GLY A 165 1.85 11.70 1.63
CA GLY A 165 0.76 12.67 1.46
C GLY A 165 1.18 14.11 1.71
N ASP A 166 2.48 14.38 1.58
CA ASP A 166 3.18 15.64 1.84
C ASP A 166 3.42 16.47 0.58
N ARG A 167 2.99 15.97 -0.59
CA ARG A 167 3.12 16.63 -1.90
C ARG A 167 1.77 17.15 -2.39
N PRO A 168 1.75 18.23 -3.22
CA PRO A 168 0.52 18.72 -3.83
C PRO A 168 -0.06 17.76 -4.88
N TRP A 169 0.80 17.02 -5.58
CA TRP A 169 0.48 15.97 -6.55
C TRP A 169 1.72 15.09 -6.77
N GLY A 170 1.53 13.89 -7.34
CA GLY A 170 2.62 12.95 -7.60
C GLY A 170 3.32 12.49 -6.31
N PRO A 171 4.38 11.65 -6.38
CA PRO A 171 5.28 11.40 -7.51
C PRO A 171 4.65 10.73 -8.73
N CYS A 172 5.20 11.02 -9.90
CA CYS A 172 4.84 10.31 -11.13
C CYS A 172 5.22 8.82 -11.06
N VAL A 173 4.59 7.97 -11.88
CA VAL A 173 4.81 6.51 -11.89
C VAL A 173 6.26 6.09 -12.16
N ASP A 174 7.01 6.86 -12.95
CA ASP A 174 8.44 6.68 -13.20
C ASP A 174 9.30 7.07 -11.99
N GLU A 175 8.96 8.19 -11.34
CA GLU A 175 9.59 8.62 -10.08
C GLU A 175 9.34 7.58 -8.96
N ARG A 176 8.14 7.02 -8.85
CA ARG A 176 7.80 5.96 -7.88
C ARG A 176 8.67 4.72 -8.07
N ALA A 177 8.95 4.32 -9.31
CA ALA A 177 9.89 3.23 -9.60
C ALA A 177 11.33 3.61 -9.25
N ARG A 178 11.75 4.83 -9.61
CA ARG A 178 13.11 5.35 -9.33
C ARG A 178 13.41 5.40 -7.84
N ILE A 179 12.46 5.81 -6.99
CA ILE A 179 12.62 5.80 -5.53
C ILE A 179 12.99 4.41 -5.02
N GLY A 180 12.32 3.36 -5.51
CA GLY A 180 12.62 1.99 -5.10
C GLY A 180 14.02 1.53 -5.54
N ASN A 181 14.41 1.90 -6.75
CA ASN A 181 15.73 1.59 -7.30
C ASN A 181 16.86 2.31 -6.54
N GLU A 182 16.69 3.60 -6.25
CA GLU A 182 17.68 4.42 -5.53
C GLU A 182 17.81 4.04 -4.06
N ALA A 183 16.72 3.58 -3.44
CA ALA A 183 16.76 3.06 -2.08
C ALA A 183 17.54 1.74 -1.96
N GLY A 184 17.85 1.06 -3.07
CA GLY A 184 18.46 -0.26 -3.05
C GLY A 184 17.59 -1.29 -2.34
N ALA A 185 16.26 -1.17 -2.48
CA ALA A 185 15.32 -2.00 -1.75
C ALA A 185 15.43 -3.49 -2.11
N ASP A 186 15.25 -4.36 -1.12
CA ASP A 186 15.17 -5.80 -1.33
C ASP A 186 13.84 -6.23 -1.96
N ALA A 187 12.77 -5.45 -1.74
CA ALA A 187 11.45 -5.65 -2.31
C ALA A 187 10.64 -4.34 -2.32
N ALA A 188 9.68 -4.25 -3.24
CA ALA A 188 8.71 -3.16 -3.30
C ALA A 188 7.28 -3.67 -3.54
N VAL A 189 6.29 -2.99 -2.94
CA VAL A 189 4.86 -3.28 -3.16
C VAL A 189 4.12 -1.98 -3.41
N SER A 190 3.40 -1.90 -4.54
CA SER A 190 2.40 -0.86 -4.77
C SER A 190 1.04 -1.29 -4.24
N LEU A 191 0.40 -0.44 -3.44
CA LEU A 191 -0.89 -0.71 -2.81
C LEU A 191 -1.97 0.10 -3.53
N HIS A 192 -2.99 -0.59 -4.03
CA HIS A 192 -4.10 -0.03 -4.80
C HIS A 192 -5.44 -0.65 -4.39
N ALA A 193 -6.54 -0.09 -4.90
CA ALA A 193 -7.85 -0.72 -4.94
C ALA A 193 -8.55 -0.40 -6.27
N ASP A 194 -9.18 -1.41 -6.87
CA ASP A 194 -9.62 -1.34 -8.26
C ASP A 194 -11.00 -0.67 -8.39
N GLY A 195 -11.31 -0.25 -9.62
CA GLY A 195 -12.60 0.26 -10.06
C GLY A 195 -13.26 -0.62 -11.12
N GLY A 196 -13.67 -1.83 -10.75
CA GLY A 196 -14.29 -2.81 -11.65
C GLY A 196 -15.82 -2.71 -11.78
N PRO A 197 -16.48 -3.69 -12.42
CA PRO A 197 -17.95 -3.79 -12.44
C PRO A 197 -18.52 -3.91 -11.02
N ALA A 198 -19.67 -3.29 -10.74
CA ALA A 198 -20.25 -3.30 -9.38
C ALA A 198 -20.56 -4.72 -8.84
N THR A 199 -20.78 -5.70 -9.73
CA THR A 199 -21.01 -7.10 -9.38
C THR A 199 -19.73 -7.91 -9.16
N GLY A 200 -18.59 -7.44 -9.65
CA GLY A 200 -17.31 -8.13 -9.51
C GLY A 200 -16.63 -7.78 -8.21
N ARG A 201 -15.99 -8.75 -7.55
CA ARG A 201 -15.33 -8.52 -6.27
C ARG A 201 -14.07 -9.36 -6.10
N GLY A 202 -13.26 -8.99 -5.12
CA GLY A 202 -12.03 -9.66 -4.73
C GLY A 202 -10.77 -8.91 -5.12
N PHE A 203 -9.66 -9.39 -4.56
CA PHE A 203 -8.33 -8.82 -4.73
C PHE A 203 -7.54 -9.53 -5.84
N HIS A 204 -6.52 -8.87 -6.38
CA HIS A 204 -5.55 -9.52 -7.25
C HIS A 204 -4.16 -8.91 -7.09
N VAL A 205 -3.14 -9.66 -7.51
CA VAL A 205 -1.75 -9.22 -7.49
C VAL A 205 -1.23 -9.18 -8.92
N ILE A 206 -0.68 -8.04 -9.32
CA ILE A 206 -0.08 -7.84 -10.64
C ILE A 206 1.44 -8.02 -10.52
N ALA A 207 1.97 -8.96 -11.29
CA ALA A 207 3.40 -9.20 -11.45
C ALA A 207 3.90 -8.64 -12.80
N PRO A 208 5.17 -8.21 -12.88
CA PRO A 208 5.75 -7.75 -14.14
C PRO A 208 5.88 -8.90 -15.15
N GLY A 209 5.45 -8.63 -16.38
CA GLY A 209 5.92 -9.38 -17.55
C GLY A 209 7.33 -8.93 -17.96
N PRO A 210 8.05 -9.77 -18.72
CA PRO A 210 9.38 -9.42 -19.21
C PRO A 210 9.33 -8.21 -20.16
N VAL A 211 10.14 -7.20 -19.87
CA VAL A 211 10.42 -6.04 -20.72
C VAL A 211 11.95 -5.91 -20.89
N ASP A 212 12.38 -5.76 -22.14
CA ASP A 212 13.78 -5.55 -22.56
C ASP A 212 13.89 -4.46 -23.65
N ALA A 213 12.90 -3.57 -23.72
CA ALA A 213 12.76 -2.54 -24.74
C ALA A 213 12.81 -1.14 -24.13
N GLY A 214 13.28 -0.16 -24.92
CA GLY A 214 13.38 1.24 -24.51
C GLY A 214 14.44 1.45 -23.43
N THR A 215 14.09 2.18 -22.37
CA THR A 215 14.93 2.44 -21.20
C THR A 215 14.74 1.41 -20.07
N ALA A 216 13.74 0.53 -20.20
CA ALA A 216 13.42 -0.50 -19.21
C ALA A 216 14.09 -1.84 -19.52
N ASP A 217 14.71 -2.43 -18.49
CA ASP A 217 15.12 -3.83 -18.44
C ASP A 217 14.78 -4.38 -17.05
N ASN A 218 13.67 -5.13 -16.96
CA ASN A 218 13.20 -5.73 -15.72
C ASN A 218 13.45 -7.24 -15.66
N GLN A 219 14.17 -7.84 -16.61
CA GLN A 219 14.27 -9.30 -16.75
C GLN A 219 14.75 -9.98 -15.46
N LYS A 220 15.71 -9.34 -14.77
CA LYS A 220 16.31 -9.85 -13.52
C LYS A 220 15.32 -9.96 -12.37
N VAL A 221 14.25 -9.15 -12.38
CA VAL A 221 13.29 -9.08 -11.28
C VAL A 221 11.98 -9.79 -11.60
N VAL A 222 11.74 -10.23 -12.84
CA VAL A 222 10.49 -10.93 -13.21
C VAL A 222 10.24 -12.17 -12.34
N ALA A 223 11.22 -13.08 -12.25
CA ALA A 223 11.05 -14.31 -11.47
C ALA A 223 10.92 -14.06 -9.95
N PRO A 224 11.79 -13.24 -9.31
CA PRO A 224 11.59 -12.86 -7.91
C PRO A 224 10.26 -12.13 -7.64
N SER A 225 9.82 -11.27 -8.55
CA SER A 225 8.53 -10.57 -8.42
C SER A 225 7.35 -11.53 -8.56
N ARG A 226 7.48 -12.58 -9.39
CA ARG A 226 6.46 -13.64 -9.46
C ARG A 226 6.35 -14.39 -8.15
N GLU A 227 7.47 -14.76 -7.54
CA GLU A 227 7.47 -15.41 -6.22
C GLU A 227 6.84 -14.51 -5.15
N LEU A 228 7.22 -13.23 -5.12
CA LEU A 228 6.62 -12.24 -4.23
C LEU A 228 5.10 -12.14 -4.47
N ALA A 229 4.65 -12.13 -5.73
CA ALA A 229 3.23 -12.04 -6.06
C ALA A 229 2.43 -13.25 -5.55
N GLU A 230 2.98 -14.46 -5.67
CA GLU A 230 2.36 -15.70 -5.20
C GLU A 230 2.22 -15.70 -3.68
N ARG A 231 3.30 -15.34 -2.96
CA ARG A 231 3.31 -15.22 -1.50
C ARG A 231 2.35 -14.14 -1.01
N LEU A 232 2.33 -12.99 -1.68
CA LEU A 232 1.44 -11.88 -1.36
C LEU A 232 -0.03 -12.28 -1.53
N ARG A 233 -0.35 -12.99 -2.63
CA ARG A 233 -1.71 -13.47 -2.85
C ARG A 233 -2.16 -14.43 -1.75
N GLU A 234 -1.32 -15.37 -1.36
CA GLU A 234 -1.66 -16.35 -0.32
C GLU A 234 -1.84 -15.68 1.05
N ALA A 235 -0.85 -14.91 1.51
CA ALA A 235 -0.88 -14.30 2.85
C ALA A 235 -1.97 -13.22 2.97
N PHE A 236 -2.15 -12.38 1.94
CA PHE A 236 -3.19 -11.36 1.94
C PHE A 236 -4.58 -11.96 1.98
N GLY A 237 -4.85 -12.97 1.13
CA GLY A 237 -6.13 -13.68 1.13
C GLY A 237 -6.42 -14.36 2.48
N ALA A 238 -5.42 -15.02 3.06
CA ALA A 238 -5.56 -15.67 4.37
C ALA A 238 -5.82 -14.68 5.51
N ALA A 239 -5.12 -13.55 5.55
CA ALA A 239 -5.27 -12.56 6.62
C ALA A 239 -6.59 -11.78 6.53
N THR A 240 -7.03 -11.46 5.31
CA THR A 240 -8.20 -10.59 5.09
C THR A 240 -9.52 -11.35 4.95
N GLY A 241 -9.47 -12.59 4.43
CA GLY A 241 -10.64 -13.32 3.96
C GLY A 241 -11.24 -12.77 2.66
N MET A 242 -10.58 -11.82 2.00
CA MET A 242 -11.01 -11.30 0.70
C MET A 242 -10.85 -12.41 -0.35
N PRO A 243 -11.85 -12.70 -1.20
CA PRO A 243 -11.69 -13.66 -2.29
C PRO A 243 -10.73 -13.12 -3.36
N VAL A 244 -10.16 -14.02 -4.17
CA VAL A 244 -9.48 -13.60 -5.41
C VAL A 244 -10.51 -12.99 -6.38
N ALA A 245 -10.09 -11.99 -7.16
CA ALA A 245 -10.95 -11.26 -8.07
C ALA A 245 -11.66 -12.19 -9.08
N ASP A 246 -12.97 -12.04 -9.19
CA ASP A 246 -13.83 -12.85 -10.09
C ASP A 246 -14.10 -12.19 -11.46
N TYR A 247 -13.61 -10.97 -11.67
CA TYR A 247 -13.88 -10.14 -12.85
C TYR A 247 -12.65 -9.92 -13.75
N LEU A 248 -11.48 -10.44 -13.36
CA LEU A 248 -10.23 -10.34 -14.12
C LEU A 248 -9.25 -11.49 -13.80
N ALA A 249 -8.05 -11.47 -14.40
CA ALA A 249 -6.96 -12.43 -14.15
C ALA A 249 -7.34 -13.93 -14.30
N GLY A 250 -8.38 -14.23 -15.09
CA GLY A 250 -8.90 -15.59 -15.29
C GLY A 250 -9.35 -16.28 -13.99
N GLY A 251 -9.68 -15.51 -12.94
CA GLY A 251 -10.08 -16.03 -11.63
C GLY A 251 -8.93 -16.56 -10.76
N SER A 252 -7.67 -16.37 -11.16
CA SER A 252 -6.50 -16.84 -10.41
C SER A 252 -6.06 -15.91 -9.27
N GLY A 253 -6.43 -14.62 -9.37
CA GLY A 253 -5.91 -13.55 -8.53
C GLY A 253 -4.46 -13.14 -8.85
N LEU A 254 -3.86 -13.66 -9.92
CA LEU A 254 -2.54 -13.25 -10.41
C LEU A 254 -2.64 -12.73 -11.85
N ASP A 255 -2.29 -11.47 -12.04
CA ASP A 255 -2.21 -10.83 -13.35
C ASP A 255 -0.75 -10.61 -13.76
N VAL A 256 -0.41 -10.79 -15.04
CA VAL A 256 0.93 -10.54 -15.56
C VAL A 256 0.85 -9.47 -16.63
N ARG A 257 1.51 -8.34 -16.37
CA ARG A 257 1.35 -7.13 -17.20
C ARG A 257 2.69 -6.51 -17.53
N SER A 258 2.78 -5.91 -18.72
CA SER A 258 3.96 -5.20 -19.24
C SER A 258 3.65 -3.75 -19.63
N ASP A 259 2.52 -3.22 -19.17
CA ASP A 259 2.05 -1.87 -19.48
C ASP A 259 2.15 -0.91 -18.27
N LEU A 260 2.59 -1.37 -17.09
CA LEU A 260 2.66 -0.54 -15.89
C LEU A 260 4.08 0.00 -15.68
N GLY A 261 4.28 1.32 -15.83
CA GLY A 261 5.60 1.96 -15.68
C GLY A 261 6.27 1.66 -14.35
N GLY A 262 5.50 1.66 -13.25
CA GLY A 262 5.98 1.29 -11.93
C GLY A 262 6.59 -0.12 -11.85
N LEU A 263 6.13 -1.07 -12.68
CA LEU A 263 6.65 -2.44 -12.78
C LEU A 263 7.76 -2.55 -13.84
N ASN A 264 7.57 -1.93 -14.99
CA ASN A 264 8.50 -1.99 -16.12
C ASN A 264 9.86 -1.36 -15.75
N LEU A 265 9.86 -0.26 -15.00
CA LEU A 265 11.06 0.50 -14.63
C LEU A 265 11.71 0.00 -13.33
N SER A 266 11.14 -1.01 -12.66
CA SER A 266 11.68 -1.52 -11.40
C SER A 266 12.93 -2.37 -11.65
N GLN A 267 13.99 -2.09 -10.89
CA GLN A 267 15.22 -2.89 -10.82
C GLN A 267 15.29 -3.75 -9.54
N VAL A 268 14.26 -3.66 -8.69
CA VAL A 268 14.06 -4.49 -7.49
C VAL A 268 12.80 -5.35 -7.65
N PRO A 269 12.66 -6.49 -6.96
CA PRO A 269 11.42 -7.29 -6.97
C PRO A 269 10.22 -6.42 -6.60
N LYS A 270 9.24 -6.28 -7.50
CA LYS A 270 8.08 -5.38 -7.30
C LYS A 270 6.78 -5.98 -7.83
N VAL A 271 5.70 -5.76 -7.08
CA VAL A 271 4.33 -6.17 -7.43
C VAL A 271 3.34 -5.05 -7.13
N PHE A 272 2.17 -5.09 -7.76
CA PHE A 272 1.02 -4.26 -7.36
C PHE A 272 -0.02 -5.17 -6.70
N LEU A 273 -0.59 -4.72 -5.59
CA LEU A 273 -1.70 -5.35 -4.91
C LEU A 273 -2.94 -4.48 -5.04
N GLU A 274 -3.93 -5.01 -5.76
CA GLU A 274 -5.27 -4.43 -5.86
C GLU A 274 -6.13 -5.07 -4.78
N CYS A 275 -6.35 -4.35 -3.68
CA CYS A 275 -6.85 -4.92 -2.42
C CYS A 275 -8.32 -5.38 -2.46
N GLY A 276 -9.08 -4.95 -3.47
CA GLY A 276 -10.50 -5.19 -3.65
C GLY A 276 -11.10 -4.22 -4.66
N ASN A 277 -12.36 -4.40 -5.03
CA ASN A 277 -13.06 -3.50 -5.96
C ASN A 277 -13.87 -2.43 -5.22
N MET A 278 -13.47 -1.16 -5.31
CA MET A 278 -14.18 -0.03 -4.68
C MET A 278 -15.60 0.18 -5.21
N ARG A 279 -15.92 -0.32 -6.41
CA ARG A 279 -17.27 -0.25 -6.99
C ARG A 279 -18.20 -1.37 -6.51
N ASN A 280 -17.67 -2.38 -5.83
CA ASN A 280 -18.46 -3.43 -5.20
C ASN A 280 -18.77 -3.08 -3.75
N ALA A 281 -20.03 -3.22 -3.33
CA ALA A 281 -20.47 -2.80 -2.01
C ALA A 281 -19.85 -3.62 -0.86
N GLU A 282 -19.59 -4.91 -1.05
CA GLU A 282 -19.00 -5.77 -0.02
C GLU A 282 -17.51 -5.47 0.17
N ASP A 283 -16.78 -5.32 -0.93
CA ASP A 283 -15.37 -4.97 -0.88
C ASP A 283 -15.19 -3.55 -0.34
N ALA A 284 -15.95 -2.56 -0.82
CA ALA A 284 -15.90 -1.19 -0.30
C ALA A 284 -16.15 -1.14 1.22
N ALA A 285 -17.09 -1.92 1.74
CA ALA A 285 -17.32 -2.03 3.18
C ALA A 285 -16.11 -2.60 3.94
N ALA A 286 -15.42 -3.59 3.36
CA ALA A 286 -14.19 -4.14 3.92
C ALA A 286 -13.03 -3.13 3.89
N LEU A 287 -12.82 -2.45 2.76
CA LEU A 287 -11.79 -1.42 2.61
C LEU A 287 -12.00 -0.25 3.58
N ALA A 288 -13.27 0.08 3.90
CA ALA A 288 -13.64 1.09 4.88
C ALA A 288 -13.46 0.66 6.35
N ASP A 289 -13.37 -0.64 6.66
CA ASP A 289 -13.21 -1.16 8.02
C ASP A 289 -11.75 -1.06 8.52
N PRO A 290 -11.44 -0.25 9.56
CA PRO A 290 -10.09 -0.15 10.11
C PRO A 290 -9.53 -1.48 10.63
N LYS A 291 -10.38 -2.37 11.15
CA LYS A 291 -9.94 -3.70 11.63
C LYS A 291 -9.55 -4.59 10.46
N TRP A 292 -10.25 -4.49 9.34
CA TRP A 292 -9.90 -5.19 8.11
C TRP A 292 -8.57 -4.67 7.57
N ARG A 293 -8.37 -3.33 7.53
CA ARG A 293 -7.10 -2.74 7.05
C ARG A 293 -5.89 -3.14 7.89
N ARG A 294 -6.03 -3.29 9.21
CA ARG A 294 -4.96 -3.86 10.05
C ARG A 294 -4.62 -5.30 9.69
N ARG A 295 -5.61 -6.15 9.40
CA ARG A 295 -5.37 -7.52 8.93
C ARG A 295 -4.73 -7.53 7.53
N ALA A 296 -5.18 -6.66 6.64
CA ALA A 296 -4.57 -6.46 5.34
C ALA A 296 -3.08 -6.09 5.46
N ALA A 297 -2.76 -5.13 6.34
CA ALA A 297 -1.39 -4.72 6.59
C ALA A 297 -0.51 -5.87 7.11
N ALA A 298 -1.02 -6.63 8.09
CA ALA A 298 -0.33 -7.82 8.60
C ALA A 298 -0.09 -8.86 7.49
N GLY A 299 -1.08 -9.13 6.63
CA GLY A 299 -0.94 -10.06 5.50
C GLY A 299 0.11 -9.61 4.46
N VAL A 300 0.19 -8.31 4.17
CA VAL A 300 1.26 -7.75 3.31
C VAL A 300 2.63 -7.92 3.98
N ALA A 301 2.74 -7.61 5.27
CA ALA A 301 3.98 -7.75 6.02
C ALA A 301 4.44 -9.22 6.16
N ASP A 302 3.50 -10.16 6.33
CA ASP A 302 3.76 -11.60 6.36
C ASP A 302 4.33 -12.10 5.03
N ALA A 303 3.74 -11.68 3.91
CA ALA A 303 4.24 -12.03 2.58
C ALA A 303 5.66 -11.53 2.34
N LEU A 304 5.93 -10.27 2.68
CA LEU A 304 7.26 -9.66 2.54
C LEU A 304 8.27 -10.30 3.47
N THR A 305 7.88 -10.63 4.70
CA THR A 305 8.74 -11.37 5.63
C THR A 305 9.10 -12.72 5.03
N ALA A 306 8.11 -13.51 4.61
CA ALA A 306 8.36 -14.82 4.00
C ALA A 306 9.24 -14.74 2.75
N PHE A 307 9.01 -13.75 1.88
CA PHE A 307 9.83 -13.53 0.68
C PHE A 307 11.28 -13.20 1.02
N LEU A 308 11.52 -12.32 2.00
CA LEU A 308 12.86 -11.84 2.35
C LEU A 308 13.63 -12.78 3.29
N THR A 309 12.97 -13.76 3.91
CA THR A 309 13.60 -14.74 4.80
C THR A 309 13.74 -16.14 4.21
N THR A 310 13.12 -16.43 3.05
CA THR A 310 13.36 -17.70 2.36
C THR A 310 14.69 -17.62 1.60
N ASP A 311 15.59 -18.57 1.85
CA ASP A 311 16.94 -18.70 1.27
C ASP A 311 17.90 -17.52 1.46
N ARG A 312 18.55 -17.46 2.63
CA ARG A 312 19.91 -16.89 2.71
C ARG A 312 20.93 -18.04 2.65
N PRO A 313 21.68 -18.22 1.54
CA PRO A 313 22.94 -18.93 1.61
C PRO A 313 23.87 -18.16 2.54
N GLY A 314 24.22 -18.73 3.70
CA GLY A 314 25.22 -18.18 4.61
C GLY A 314 24.69 -17.38 5.82
N SER A 315 23.63 -17.86 6.47
CA SER A 315 23.43 -17.60 7.92
C SER A 315 24.34 -18.51 8.73
#